data_AF-A0A842XUW4-F1
#
_entry.id   AF-A0A842XUW4-F1
#
_cell.length_a   1.000
_cell.length_b   1.000
_cell.length_c   1.000
_cell.angle_alpha   90.00
_cell.angle_beta   90.00
_cell.angle_gamma   90.00
#
_symmetry.space_group_name_H-M   'P 1'
#
loop_
_entity.id
_entity.type
_entity.pdbx_description
1 polymer ?
#
loop_
_entity_poly.entity_id
_entity_poly.type
_entity_poly.pdbx_seq_one_letter_code
_entity_poly.pdbx_strand_id
1 'polypeptide(L)'
;MVECPKCGTEVITPVKTWSIPSRKATKRGEAREVVMGIFECPSCKARFRAAVTAETKAEETVSVKNMVERIKGIKGELMQTLKNLRGKIKTLETERANLMIEIEKLKKMAESKVSALEGEVSMLREEVTSLRDLLGYTEESEK
;
A
#
# COMPACT_ATOMS: atom_id res chain seq x y z
N MET A 1 -12.99 -18.06 -33.23
CA MET A 1 -14.10 -17.14 -32.87
C MET A 1 -15.40 -17.64 -33.51
N VAL A 2 -16.59 -17.23 -33.03
CA VAL A 2 -17.86 -17.66 -33.62
C VAL A 2 -18.76 -16.46 -33.92
N GLU A 3 -19.25 -16.35 -35.16
CA GLU A 3 -20.15 -15.28 -35.58
C GLU A 3 -21.59 -15.47 -35.08
N CYS A 4 -22.22 -14.39 -34.63
CA CYS A 4 -23.62 -14.42 -34.26
C CYS A 4 -24.52 -14.56 -35.50
N PRO A 5 -25.41 -15.57 -35.56
CA PRO A 5 -26.28 -15.78 -36.72
C PRO A 5 -27.35 -14.69 -36.90
N LYS A 6 -27.54 -13.81 -35.92
CA LYS A 6 -28.56 -12.74 -35.97
C LYS A 6 -28.00 -11.39 -36.41
N CYS A 7 -26.76 -11.06 -36.05
CA CYS A 7 -26.18 -9.73 -36.29
C CYS A 7 -24.71 -9.74 -36.72
N GLY A 8 -24.09 -10.90 -36.93
CA GLY A 8 -22.71 -11.03 -37.42
C GLY A 8 -21.61 -10.69 -36.42
N THR A 9 -21.93 -10.26 -35.19
CA THR A 9 -20.91 -9.96 -34.17
C THR A 9 -20.13 -11.22 -33.78
N GLU A 10 -18.81 -11.14 -33.76
CA GLU A 10 -17.93 -12.21 -33.29
C GLU A 10 -18.01 -12.37 -31.77
N VAL A 11 -18.25 -13.60 -31.31
CA VAL A 11 -18.32 -13.98 -29.90
C VAL A 11 -17.21 -14.99 -29.62
N ILE A 12 -16.40 -14.69 -28.61
CA ILE A 12 -15.20 -15.47 -28.28
C ILE A 12 -15.50 -16.51 -27.21
N THR A 13 -16.18 -16.10 -26.13
CA THR A 13 -16.38 -16.94 -24.94
C THR A 13 -17.78 -17.58 -24.91
N PRO A 14 -17.87 -18.92 -24.80
CA PRO A 14 -19.13 -19.61 -24.57
C PRO A 14 -19.55 -19.48 -23.10
N VAL A 15 -20.85 -19.30 -22.87
CA VAL A 15 -21.48 -19.27 -21.53
C VAL A 15 -21.49 -20.65 -20.87
N LYS A 16 -21.63 -21.71 -21.67
CA LYS A 16 -21.65 -23.09 -21.19
C LYS A 16 -21.10 -24.02 -22.25
N THR A 17 -20.30 -25.00 -21.85
CA THR A 17 -19.75 -26.01 -22.76
C THR A 17 -20.10 -27.42 -22.29
N TRP A 18 -20.19 -28.36 -23.24
CA TRP A 18 -20.35 -29.79 -22.95
C TRP A 18 -19.73 -30.63 -24.07
N SER A 19 -19.18 -31.79 -23.72
CA SER A 19 -18.63 -32.75 -24.68
C SER A 19 -19.74 -33.60 -25.28
N ILE A 20 -19.70 -33.79 -26.60
CA ILE A 20 -20.57 -34.72 -27.31
C ILE A 20 -19.68 -35.85 -27.87
N PRO A 21 -19.91 -37.12 -27.48
CA PRO A 21 -19.24 -38.24 -28.12
C PRO A 21 -19.70 -38.33 -29.59
N SER A 22 -18.74 -38.30 -30.52
CA SER A 22 -19.06 -38.42 -31.95
C SER A 22 -19.55 -39.84 -32.27
N ARG A 23 -20.73 -39.94 -32.89
CA ARG A 23 -21.30 -41.21 -33.38
C ARG A 23 -20.57 -41.78 -34.60
N LYS A 24 -19.66 -41.03 -35.22
CA LYS A 24 -18.88 -41.52 -36.37
C LYS A 24 -17.48 -41.93 -35.90
N ALA A 25 -17.25 -43.24 -35.85
CA ALA A 25 -15.92 -43.81 -35.84
C ALA A 25 -15.19 -43.34 -37.11
N THR A 26 -14.06 -42.68 -36.95
CA THR A 26 -13.09 -42.60 -38.04
C THR A 26 -12.57 -44.01 -38.31
N LYS A 27 -12.07 -44.29 -39.53
CA LYS A 27 -11.55 -45.61 -39.93
C LYS A 27 -10.38 -46.14 -39.06
N ARG A 28 -10.01 -45.46 -37.96
CA ARG A 28 -8.94 -45.82 -37.01
C ARG A 28 -9.37 -45.70 -35.53
N GLY A 29 -10.60 -46.05 -35.18
CA GLY A 29 -10.97 -46.35 -33.77
C GLY A 29 -10.96 -45.21 -32.76
N GLU A 30 -10.49 -44.00 -33.09
CA GLU A 30 -10.54 -42.85 -32.17
C GLU A 30 -11.86 -42.08 -32.31
N ALA A 31 -12.64 -42.07 -31.23
CA ALA A 31 -13.80 -41.23 -31.07
C ALA A 31 -13.35 -39.77 -30.88
N ARG A 32 -13.66 -38.90 -31.85
CA ARG A 32 -13.46 -37.45 -31.68
C ARG A 32 -14.55 -36.91 -30.76
N GLU A 33 -14.21 -36.54 -29.53
CA GLU A 33 -15.11 -35.76 -28.69
C GLU A 33 -15.19 -34.33 -29.22
N VAL A 34 -16.40 -33.89 -29.61
CA VAL A 34 -16.63 -32.51 -30.05
C VAL A 34 -17.19 -31.72 -28.87
N VAL A 35 -16.50 -30.65 -28.48
CA VAL A 35 -17.00 -29.75 -27.44
C VAL A 35 -17.93 -28.72 -28.08
N MET A 36 -19.20 -28.75 -27.70
CA MET A 36 -20.17 -27.73 -28.07
C MET A 36 -20.27 -26.66 -26.98
N GLY A 37 -20.52 -25.42 -27.40
CA GLY A 37 -20.71 -24.26 -26.53
C GLY A 37 -22.02 -23.54 -26.83
N ILE A 38 -22.69 -23.03 -25.79
CA ILE A 38 -23.73 -21.99 -25.93
C ILE A 38 -23.04 -20.64 -25.82
N PHE A 39 -23.23 -19.79 -26.81
CA PHE A 39 -22.74 -18.41 -26.86
C PHE A 39 -23.91 -17.45 -26.68
N GLU A 40 -23.65 -16.30 -26.09
CA GLU A 40 -24.59 -15.20 -25.96
C GLU A 40 -23.99 -13.97 -26.64
N CYS A 41 -24.71 -13.41 -27.62
CA CYS A 41 -24.21 -12.26 -28.37
C CYS A 41 -24.27 -10.99 -27.51
N PRO A 42 -23.16 -10.23 -27.37
CA PRO A 42 -23.17 -8.99 -26.59
C PRO A 42 -24.01 -7.89 -27.26
N SER A 43 -24.11 -7.88 -28.59
CA SER A 43 -24.82 -6.85 -29.35
C SER A 43 -26.33 -7.04 -29.37
N CYS A 44 -26.82 -8.26 -29.59
CA CYS A 44 -28.24 -8.54 -29.79
C CYS A 44 -28.87 -9.49 -28.75
N LYS A 45 -28.08 -9.94 -27.76
CA LYS A 45 -28.46 -10.90 -26.70
C LYS A 45 -29.01 -12.23 -27.18
N ALA A 46 -28.86 -12.56 -28.47
CA ALA A 46 -29.27 -13.85 -29.01
C ALA A 46 -28.37 -14.96 -28.45
N ARG A 47 -29.00 -16.07 -28.03
CA ARG A 47 -28.30 -17.27 -27.57
C ARG A 47 -28.24 -18.29 -28.69
N PHE A 48 -27.05 -18.78 -29.00
CA PHE A 48 -26.84 -19.73 -30.10
C PHE A 48 -25.81 -20.80 -29.71
N ARG A 49 -25.81 -21.92 -30.44
CA ARG A 49 -24.91 -23.06 -30.18
C ARG A 49 -23.87 -23.15 -31.28
N ALA A 50 -22.61 -23.32 -30.92
CA ALA A 50 -21.53 -23.53 -31.88
C ALA A 50 -20.42 -24.40 -31.29
N ALA A 51 -19.57 -24.97 -32.15
CA ALA A 51 -18.42 -25.75 -31.71
C ALA A 51 -17.36 -24.86 -31.07
N VAL A 52 -16.83 -25.28 -29.93
CA VAL A 52 -15.72 -24.61 -29.25
C VAL A 52 -14.43 -25.07 -29.92
N THR A 53 -13.86 -24.24 -30.79
CA THR A 53 -12.60 -24.54 -31.48
C THR A 53 -11.41 -24.37 -30.54
N ALA A 54 -10.29 -25.01 -30.84
CA ALA A 54 -9.06 -24.90 -30.05
C ALA A 54 -8.60 -23.44 -29.88
N GLU A 55 -8.88 -22.57 -30.86
CA GLU A 55 -8.59 -21.13 -30.84
C GLU A 55 -9.31 -20.41 -29.69
N THR A 56 -10.59 -20.71 -29.46
CA THR A 56 -11.36 -20.05 -28.37
C THR A 56 -10.84 -20.41 -26.97
N LYS A 57 -10.35 -21.64 -26.79
CA LYS A 57 -9.67 -22.06 -25.53
C LYS A 57 -8.28 -21.43 -25.42
N ALA A 58 -7.55 -21.34 -26.53
CA ALA A 58 -6.23 -20.72 -26.55
C ALA A 58 -6.29 -19.23 -26.19
N GLU A 59 -7.25 -18.47 -26.71
CA GLU A 59 -7.39 -17.04 -26.43
C GLU A 59 -7.76 -16.74 -24.96
N GLU A 60 -8.66 -17.54 -24.38
CA GLU A 60 -8.99 -17.44 -22.95
C GLU A 60 -7.78 -17.77 -22.05
N THR A 61 -7.02 -18.82 -22.37
CA THR A 61 -5.81 -19.16 -21.60
C THR A 61 -4.69 -18.12 -21.75
N VAL A 62 -4.55 -17.48 -22.92
CA VAL A 62 -3.61 -16.36 -23.13
C VAL A 62 -4.03 -15.13 -22.31
N SER A 63 -5.33 -14.81 -22.28
CA SER A 63 -5.87 -13.71 -21.47
C SER A 63 -5.60 -13.90 -19.97
N VAL A 64 -5.87 -15.10 -19.44
CA VAL A 64 -5.59 -15.42 -18.03
C VAL A 64 -4.09 -15.37 -17.73
N LYS A 65 -3.24 -15.89 -18.62
CA LYS A 65 -1.78 -15.84 -18.46
C LYS A 65 -1.26 -14.41 -18.35
N ASN A 66 -1.74 -13.51 -19.20
CA ASN A 66 -1.37 -12.09 -19.17
C ASN A 66 -1.80 -11.41 -17.86
N MET A 67 -3.01 -11.71 -17.36
CA MET A 67 -3.47 -11.20 -16.06
C MET A 67 -2.59 -11.70 -14.91
N VAL A 68 -2.18 -12.97 -14.93
CA VAL A 68 -1.29 -13.55 -13.91
C VAL A 68 0.09 -12.87 -13.92
N GLU A 69 0.65 -12.59 -15.09
CA GLU A 69 1.93 -11.88 -15.23
C GLU A 69 1.84 -10.45 -14.66
N ARG A 70 0.76 -9.72 -14.95
CA ARG A 70 0.51 -8.38 -14.37
C ARG A 70 0.40 -8.44 -12.84
N ILE A 71 -0.33 -9.40 -12.28
CA ILE A 71 -0.46 -9.58 -10.83
C ILE A 71 0.90 -9.88 -10.19
N LYS A 72 1.74 -10.70 -10.83
CA LYS A 72 3.11 -10.96 -10.36
C LYS A 72 3.96 -9.69 -10.33
N GLY A 73 3.87 -8.85 -11.35
CA GLY A 73 4.54 -7.54 -11.40
C GLY A 73 4.12 -6.64 -10.23
N ILE A 74 2.82 -6.43 -10.06
CA ILE A 74 2.26 -5.63 -8.96
C ILE A 74 2.71 -6.16 -7.59
N LYS A 75 2.67 -7.49 -7.40
CA LYS A 75 3.14 -8.14 -6.17
C LYS A 75 4.62 -7.84 -5.90
N GLY A 76 5.46 -7.83 -6.93
CA GLY A 76 6.89 -7.48 -6.82
C GLY A 76 7.11 -6.02 -6.41
N GLU A 77 6.43 -5.09 -7.07
CA GLU A 77 6.50 -3.65 -6.77
C GLU A 77 6.04 -3.33 -5.34
N LEU A 78 4.95 -3.97 -4.90
CA LEU A 78 4.45 -3.84 -3.54
C LEU A 78 5.45 -4.35 -2.51
N MET A 79 6.08 -5.51 -2.76
CA MET A 79 7.11 -6.04 -1.87
C MET A 79 8.32 -5.11 -1.77
N GLN A 80 8.76 -4.52 -2.88
CA GLN A 80 9.87 -3.57 -2.86
C GLN A 80 9.50 -2.29 -2.08
N THR A 81 8.29 -1.77 -2.30
CA THR A 81 7.78 -0.60 -1.58
C THR A 81 7.69 -0.87 -0.09
N LEU A 82 7.16 -2.03 0.32
CA LEU A 82 7.08 -2.44 1.71
C LEU A 82 8.47 -2.54 2.36
N LYS A 83 9.44 -3.12 1.66
CA LYS A 83 10.83 -3.20 2.13
C LYS A 83 11.43 -1.81 2.35
N ASN A 84 11.23 -0.89 1.39
CA ASN A 84 11.72 0.48 1.48
C ASN A 84 11.06 1.24 2.65
N LEU A 85 9.74 1.14 2.80
CA LEU A 85 9.02 1.79 3.90
C LEU A 85 9.45 1.26 5.26
N ARG A 86 9.61 -0.07 5.41
CA ARG A 86 10.13 -0.67 6.64
C ARG A 86 11.55 -0.18 6.97
N GLY A 87 12.40 0.03 5.96
CA GLY A 87 13.71 0.65 6.14
C GLY A 87 13.63 2.07 6.67
N LYS A 88 12.80 2.92 6.03
CA LYS A 88 12.58 4.32 6.47
C LYS A 88 12.03 4.41 7.89
N ILE A 89 11.08 3.54 8.26
CA ILE A 89 10.53 3.49 9.62
C ILE A 89 11.64 3.22 10.64
N LYS A 90 12.51 2.23 10.39
CA LYS A 90 13.64 1.95 11.29
C LYS A 90 14.58 3.13 11.45
N THR A 91 14.91 3.83 10.35
CA THR A 91 15.75 5.04 10.41
C THR A 91 15.08 6.13 11.26
N LEU A 92 13.80 6.42 11.01
CA LEU A 92 13.05 7.42 11.78
C LEU A 92 12.93 7.05 13.27
N GLU A 93 12.77 5.77 13.59
CA GLU A 93 12.75 5.29 14.98
C GLU A 93 14.09 5.56 15.68
N THR A 94 15.21 5.33 15.00
CA THR A 94 16.54 5.64 15.55
C THR A 94 16.79 7.13 15.71
N GLU A 95 16.41 7.95 14.72
CA GLU A 95 16.53 9.41 14.78
C GLU A 95 15.69 9.98 15.93
N ARG A 96 14.45 9.50 16.10
CA ARG A 96 13.59 9.89 17.21
C ARG A 96 14.23 9.59 18.57
N ALA A 97 14.82 8.40 18.73
CA ALA A 97 15.48 8.02 19.98
C ALA A 97 16.68 8.94 20.28
N ASN A 98 17.49 9.25 19.28
CA ASN A 98 18.64 10.14 19.43
C ASN A 98 18.20 11.57 19.79
N LEU A 99 17.18 12.12 19.11
CA LEU A 99 16.66 13.45 19.40
C LEU A 99 16.07 13.56 20.81
N MET A 100 15.40 12.51 21.30
CA MET A 100 14.92 12.48 22.69
C MET A 100 16.06 12.61 23.70
N ILE A 101 17.17 11.91 23.49
CA ILE A 101 18.37 11.99 24.35
C ILE A 101 18.96 13.42 24.30
N GLU A 102 19.03 14.03 23.11
CA GLU A 102 19.55 15.39 22.97
C GLU A 102 18.67 16.43 23.68
N ILE A 103 17.34 16.31 23.56
CA ILE A 103 16.38 17.17 24.27
C ILE A 103 16.58 17.05 25.78
N GLU A 104 16.68 15.83 26.32
CA GLU A 104 16.90 15.62 27.76
C GLU A 104 18.22 16.24 28.24
N LYS A 105 19.29 16.10 27.45
CA LYS A 105 20.59 16.71 27.76
C LYS A 105 20.50 18.24 27.77
N LEU A 106 19.89 18.83 26.75
CA LEU A 106 19.69 20.28 26.66
C LEU A 106 18.85 20.80 27.83
N LYS A 107 17.76 20.10 28.17
CA LYS A 107 16.91 20.43 29.31
C LYS A 107 17.70 20.42 30.62
N LYS A 108 18.48 19.37 30.89
CA LYS A 108 19.31 19.28 32.11
C LYS A 108 20.34 20.41 32.19
N MET A 109 20.96 20.77 31.06
CA MET A 109 21.89 21.90 31.02
C MET A 109 21.18 23.23 31.30
N ALA A 110 19.98 23.44 30.74
CA ALA A 110 19.18 24.63 31.00
C ALA A 110 18.79 24.73 32.48
N GLU A 111 18.28 23.63 33.07
CA GLU A 111 17.93 23.54 34.49
C GLU A 111 19.12 23.87 35.40
N SER A 112 20.32 23.32 35.11
CA SER A 112 21.53 23.63 35.88
C SER A 112 21.93 25.11 35.79
N LYS A 113 21.75 25.74 34.62
CA LYS A 113 22.06 27.16 34.43
C LYS A 113 21.08 28.05 35.17
N VAL A 114 19.78 27.71 35.13
CA VAL A 114 18.75 28.44 35.89
C VAL A 114 19.06 28.37 37.38
N SER A 115 19.34 27.17 37.92
CA SER A 115 19.68 27.01 39.34
C SER A 115 20.93 27.80 39.76
N ALA A 116 21.97 27.84 38.91
CA ALA A 116 23.16 28.63 39.17
C ALA A 116 22.86 30.14 39.21
N LEU A 117 22.12 30.65 38.21
CA LEU A 117 21.75 32.06 38.12
C LEU A 117 20.80 32.48 39.25
N GLU A 118 19.86 31.62 39.65
CA GLU A 118 18.99 31.86 40.80
C GLU A 118 19.81 32.01 42.10
N GLY A 119 20.85 31.18 42.27
CA GLY A 119 21.78 31.29 43.38
C GLY A 119 22.56 32.61 43.38
N GLU A 120 23.11 33.00 42.22
CA GLU A 120 23.80 34.28 42.05
C GLU A 120 22.89 35.48 42.35
N VAL A 121 21.65 35.46 41.85
CA VAL A 121 20.66 36.51 42.12
C VAL A 121 20.30 36.57 43.61
N SER A 122 20.20 35.42 44.30
CA SER A 122 19.96 35.39 45.74
C SER A 122 21.11 36.05 46.51
N MET A 123 22.36 35.68 46.20
CA MET A 123 23.54 36.28 46.84
C MET A 123 23.61 37.79 46.59
N LEU A 124 23.38 38.24 45.36
CA LEU A 124 23.36 39.66 45.03
C LEU A 124 22.25 40.42 45.77
N ARG A 125 21.07 39.82 45.96
CA ARG A 125 19.98 40.42 46.75
C ARG A 125 20.36 40.56 48.23
N GLU A 126 21.05 39.57 48.80
CA GLU A 126 21.56 39.60 50.17
C GLU A 126 22.66 40.66 50.34
N GLU A 127 23.59 40.76 49.40
CA GLU A 127 24.64 41.79 49.38
C GLU A 127 24.04 43.21 49.28
N VAL A 128 23.09 43.43 48.36
CA VAL A 128 22.38 44.71 48.24
C VAL A 128 21.67 45.08 49.54
N THR A 129 21.03 44.10 50.20
CA THR A 129 20.36 44.34 51.48
C THR A 129 21.37 44.69 52.57
N SER A 130 22.48 43.96 52.67
CA SER A 130 23.55 44.22 53.64
C SER A 130 24.20 45.60 53.46
N LEU A 131 24.45 46.00 52.20
CA LEU A 131 25.00 47.32 51.87
C LEU A 131 24.02 48.45 52.20
N ARG A 132 22.73 48.24 51.94
CA ARG A 132 21.66 49.18 52.29
C ARG A 132 21.58 49.40 53.81
N ASP A 133 21.63 48.33 54.59
CA ASP A 133 21.63 48.40 56.06
C ASP A 133 22.86 49.14 56.59
N LEU A 134 24.05 48.87 56.03
CA LEU A 134 25.30 49.57 56.38
C LEU A 134 25.25 51.07 56.08
N LEU A 135 24.60 51.46 54.99
CA LEU A 135 24.48 52.87 54.59
C LEU A 135 23.32 53.60 55.29
N GLY A 136 22.52 52.90 56.11
CA GLY A 136 21.42 53.50 56.86
C GLY A 136 20.23 53.94 56.02
N TYR A 137 20.09 53.43 54.80
CA TYR A 137 18.89 53.63 53.97
C TYR A 137 17.76 52.73 54.50
N THR A 138 17.05 53.20 55.53
CA THR A 138 15.75 52.62 55.89
C THR A 138 14.76 52.94 54.79
N GLU A 139 14.01 51.93 54.32
CA GLU A 139 12.96 52.13 53.32
C GLU A 139 12.03 53.26 53.77
N GLU A 140 12.13 54.43 53.14
CA GLU A 140 10.99 55.35 53.09
C GLU A 140 9.93 54.61 52.29
N SER A 141 9.03 53.95 53.00
CA SER A 141 7.84 53.35 52.42
C SER A 141 7.05 54.47 51.74
N GLU A 142 7.23 54.62 50.43
CA GLU A 142 6.34 55.44 49.60
C GLU A 142 4.93 54.84 49.71
N LYS A 143 4.02 55.65 50.27
CA LYS A 143 2.59 55.37 50.40
C LYS A 143 1.89 55.35 49.05
#